data_AF-A0A8S3D9F4-F1
#
_entry.id   AF-A0A8S3D9F4-F1
#
_cell.length_a   1.000
_cell.length_b   1.000
_cell.length_c   1.000
_cell.angle_alpha   90.00
_cell.angle_beta   90.00
_cell.angle_gamma   90.00
#
_symmetry.space_group_name_H-M   'P 1'
#
loop_
_entity.id
_entity.type
_entity.pdbx_description
1 polymer ?
#
loop_
_entity_poly.entity_id
_entity_poly.type
_entity_poly.pdbx_seq_one_letter_code
_entity_poly.pdbx_strand_id
1 'polypeptide(L)'
;IISDRLSPRSPHHFDNLLAYGQSKLCLIMFIAEFRRNYPQIYSVACHPGNAINSDLTRNSYLYRFFVTIARPFSKSLQQAAATPIFCSIMKSVLNAPAIYYNNCYEDSPSSFVYNTRLTQDLWIQTQTMIELAFKRQSLIV
;
A
#
# COMPACT_ATOMS: atom_id res chain seq x y z
N ILE A 1 -8.79 5.86 -17.60
CA ILE A 1 -9.69 5.53 -16.46
C ILE A 1 -8.91 5.46 -15.15
N ILE A 2 -7.92 4.55 -14.99
CA ILE A 2 -7.12 4.47 -13.74
C ILE A 2 -6.34 5.77 -13.49
N SER A 3 -5.61 6.28 -14.49
CA SER A 3 -4.76 7.48 -14.33
C SER A 3 -5.54 8.73 -13.93
N ASP A 4 -6.71 9.03 -14.52
CA ASP A 4 -7.45 10.25 -14.18
C ASP A 4 -8.03 10.21 -12.75
N ARG A 5 -8.30 9.00 -12.23
CA ARG A 5 -8.78 8.80 -10.85
C ARG A 5 -7.64 8.86 -9.82
N LEU A 6 -6.47 8.33 -10.15
CA LEU A 6 -5.30 8.33 -9.27
C LEU A 6 -4.53 9.67 -9.30
N SER A 7 -4.61 10.38 -10.42
CA SER A 7 -3.89 11.64 -10.67
C SER A 7 -4.88 12.68 -11.23
N PRO A 8 -5.71 13.30 -10.37
CA PRO A 8 -6.65 14.32 -10.80
C PRO A 8 -5.92 15.52 -11.41
N ARG A 9 -6.47 16.09 -12.49
CA ARG A 9 -5.82 17.17 -13.26
C ARG A 9 -5.86 18.55 -12.59
N SER A 10 -6.66 18.70 -11.54
CA SER A 10 -6.82 19.95 -10.80
C SER A 10 -6.63 19.73 -9.30
N PRO A 11 -5.87 20.60 -8.60
CA PRO A 11 -5.69 20.53 -7.16
C PRO A 11 -7.01 20.54 -6.37
N HIS A 12 -8.05 21.18 -6.89
CA HIS A 12 -9.36 21.24 -6.25
C HIS A 12 -10.09 19.90 -6.19
N HIS A 13 -9.69 18.91 -7.02
CA HIS A 13 -10.23 17.56 -7.01
C HIS A 13 -9.31 16.57 -6.28
N PHE A 14 -8.25 17.05 -5.64
CA PHE A 14 -7.29 16.22 -4.92
C PHE A 14 -7.65 16.15 -3.44
N ASP A 15 -8.01 14.95 -2.97
CA ASP A 15 -8.21 14.65 -1.55
C ASP A 15 -7.03 13.81 -1.04
N ASN A 16 -6.32 14.35 -0.05
CA ASN A 16 -5.13 13.71 0.53
C ASN A 16 -5.40 12.32 1.10
N LEU A 17 -6.53 12.13 1.78
CA LEU A 17 -6.87 10.87 2.44
C LEU A 17 -7.29 9.83 1.41
N LEU A 18 -8.08 10.24 0.41
CA LEU A 18 -8.47 9.37 -0.69
C LEU A 18 -7.25 8.95 -1.52
N ALA A 19 -6.39 9.90 -1.89
CA ALA A 19 -5.16 9.64 -2.64
C ALA A 19 -4.22 8.71 -1.86
N TYR A 20 -4.10 8.90 -0.54
CA TYR A 20 -3.35 7.99 0.31
C TYR A 20 -3.95 6.58 0.29
N GLY A 21 -5.26 6.44 0.48
CA GLY A 21 -5.94 5.13 0.43
C GLY A 21 -5.78 4.44 -0.92
N GLN A 22 -5.91 5.20 -2.02
CA GLN A 22 -5.67 4.72 -3.37
C GLN A 22 -4.21 4.26 -3.57
N SER A 23 -3.23 5.00 -3.04
CA SER A 23 -1.82 4.59 -3.10
C SER A 23 -1.57 3.26 -2.39
N LYS A 24 -2.21 3.04 -1.22
CA LYS A 24 -2.10 1.78 -0.48
C LYS A 24 -2.80 0.63 -1.20
N LEU A 25 -3.95 0.87 -1.83
CA LEU A 25 -4.59 -0.12 -2.69
C LEU A 25 -3.70 -0.50 -3.88
N CYS A 26 -3.07 0.49 -4.53
CA CYS A 26 -2.14 0.25 -5.64
C CYS A 26 -0.95 -0.62 -5.22
N LEU A 27 -0.41 -0.46 -4.00
CA LEU A 27 0.66 -1.32 -3.49
C LEU A 27 0.22 -2.79 -3.35
N ILE A 28 -1.01 -3.05 -2.87
CA ILE A 28 -1.51 -4.42 -2.73
C ILE A 28 -1.77 -5.04 -4.11
N MET A 29 -2.35 -4.27 -5.03
CA MET A 29 -2.53 -4.68 -6.43
C MET A 29 -1.19 -4.95 -7.13
N PHE A 30 -0.18 -4.12 -6.86
CA PHE A 30 1.18 -4.33 -7.35
C PHE A 30 1.76 -5.64 -6.83
N ILE A 31 1.58 -5.95 -5.53
CA ILE A 31 2.04 -7.23 -4.96
C ILE A 31 1.38 -8.43 -5.64
N ALA A 32 0.09 -8.34 -5.97
CA ALA A 32 -0.61 -9.40 -6.71
C ALA A 32 0.02 -9.67 -8.09
N GLU A 33 0.35 -8.63 -8.87
CA GLU A 33 1.09 -8.81 -10.14
C GLU A 33 2.54 -9.21 -9.93
N PHE A 34 3.20 -8.69 -8.90
CA PHE A 34 4.58 -9.03 -8.60
C PHE A 34 4.73 -10.54 -8.34
N ARG A 35 3.81 -11.14 -7.56
CA ARG A 35 3.79 -12.60 -7.34
C ARG A 35 3.57 -13.40 -8.62
N ARG A 36 2.77 -12.87 -9.57
CA ARG A 36 2.56 -13.51 -10.88
C ARG A 36 3.82 -13.47 -11.75
N ASN A 37 4.51 -12.33 -11.77
CA ASN A 37 5.69 -12.13 -12.60
C ASN A 37 6.97 -12.74 -11.99
N TYR A 38 7.05 -12.82 -10.66
CA TYR A 38 8.22 -13.30 -9.91
C TYR A 38 7.84 -14.35 -8.86
N PRO A 39 7.32 -15.53 -9.26
CA PRO A 39 6.84 -16.54 -8.33
C PRO A 39 7.93 -17.12 -7.41
N GLN A 40 9.20 -16.97 -7.79
CA GLN A 40 10.35 -17.37 -6.97
C GLN A 40 10.61 -16.44 -5.78
N ILE A 41 10.03 -15.22 -5.78
CA ILE A 41 10.14 -14.26 -4.69
C ILE A 41 8.83 -14.25 -3.92
N TYR A 42 8.88 -14.60 -2.65
CA TYR A 42 7.71 -14.53 -1.79
C TYR A 42 7.46 -13.08 -1.36
N SER A 43 6.34 -12.49 -1.82
CA SER A 43 5.93 -11.13 -1.49
C SER A 43 4.52 -11.07 -0.91
N VAL A 44 4.34 -10.26 0.13
CA VAL A 44 3.06 -10.09 0.84
C VAL A 44 2.87 -8.65 1.28
N ALA A 45 1.61 -8.23 1.34
CA ALA A 45 1.22 -6.94 1.88
C ALA A 45 0.94 -7.06 3.39
N CYS A 46 1.42 -6.09 4.16
CA CYS A 46 1.29 -6.09 5.61
C CYS A 46 0.56 -4.82 6.08
N HIS A 47 -0.50 -4.99 6.87
CA HIS A 47 -1.21 -3.91 7.51
C HIS A 47 -0.82 -3.81 8.99
N PRO A 48 -0.23 -2.68 9.42
CA PRO A 48 0.27 -2.54 10.78
C PRO A 48 -0.88 -2.36 11.80
N GLY A 49 -2.04 -1.86 11.37
CA GLY A 49 -3.18 -1.56 12.23
C GLY A 49 -3.76 -0.18 11.91
N ASN A 50 -4.95 0.10 12.46
CA ASN A 50 -5.66 1.36 12.23
C ASN A 50 -5.25 2.43 13.24
N ALA A 51 -5.31 3.70 12.83
CA ALA A 51 -5.11 4.86 13.71
C ALA A 51 -3.85 4.77 14.60
N ILE A 52 -2.76 4.22 14.06
CA ILE A 52 -1.49 4.13 14.76
C ILE A 52 -0.94 5.55 14.93
N ASN A 53 -0.69 5.91 16.18
CA ASN A 53 -0.07 7.18 16.51
C ASN A 53 1.38 7.21 16.00
N SER A 54 1.54 7.75 14.80
CA SER A 54 2.80 7.85 14.05
C SER A 54 2.89 9.21 13.36
N ASP A 55 4.07 9.53 12.84
CA ASP A 55 4.35 10.79 12.13
C ASP A 55 3.65 10.94 10.77
N LEU A 56 2.81 9.98 10.37
CA LEU A 56 1.94 10.10 9.20
C LEU A 56 0.98 11.29 9.31
N THR A 57 0.51 11.60 10.51
CA THR A 57 -0.43 12.70 10.74
C THR A 57 0.24 14.04 11.05
N ARG A 58 1.59 14.11 11.09
CA ARG A 58 2.34 15.28 11.61
C ARG A 58 1.96 16.61 10.97
N ASN A 59 1.59 16.60 9.70
CA ASN A 59 1.27 17.79 8.90
C ASN A 59 -0.18 18.29 9.07
N SER A 60 -1.01 17.61 9.86
CA SER A 60 -2.39 18.04 10.11
C SER A 60 -2.75 17.93 11.59
N TYR A 61 -2.93 19.09 12.22
CA TYR A 61 -3.37 19.18 13.62
C TYR A 61 -4.71 18.48 13.85
N LEU A 62 -5.63 18.56 12.89
CA LEU A 62 -6.93 17.90 12.96
C LEU A 62 -6.78 16.37 12.98
N TYR A 63 -6.00 15.80 12.06
CA TYR A 63 -5.76 14.35 12.05
C TYR A 63 -4.98 13.89 13.28
N ARG A 64 -4.00 14.68 13.77
CA ARG A 64 -3.29 14.40 15.02
C ARG A 64 -4.23 14.33 16.21
N PHE A 65 -5.19 15.26 16.30
CA PHE A 65 -6.18 15.27 17.37
C PHE A 65 -7.01 13.99 17.36
N PHE A 66 -7.58 13.62 16.20
CA PHE A 66 -8.37 12.38 16.09
C PHE A 66 -7.56 11.11 16.39
N VAL A 67 -6.33 11.00 15.86
CA VAL A 67 -5.45 9.85 16.16
C VAL A 67 -5.05 9.81 17.63
N THR A 68 -4.87 10.96 18.28
CA THR A 68 -4.58 11.03 19.72
C THR A 68 -5.75 10.56 20.55
N ILE A 69 -6.99 10.94 20.19
CA ILE A 69 -8.21 10.44 20.85
C ILE A 69 -8.39 8.94 20.61
N ALA A 70 -8.08 8.45 19.41
CA ALA A 70 -8.17 7.03 19.09
C ALA A 70 -7.09 6.18 19.76
N ARG A 71 -6.04 6.80 20.33
CA ARG A 71 -4.86 6.11 20.89
C ARG A 71 -5.16 5.03 21.93
N PRO A 72 -6.09 5.20 22.89
CA PRO A 72 -6.43 4.13 23.84
C PRO A 72 -7.02 2.88 23.18
N PHE A 73 -7.58 3.04 21.98
CA PHE A 73 -8.23 1.99 21.20
C PHE A 73 -7.40 1.56 19.99
N SER A 74 -6.18 2.11 19.83
CA SER A 74 -5.28 1.78 18.73
C SER A 74 -4.01 1.10 19.24
N LYS A 75 -3.32 0.43 18.32
CA LYS A 75 -2.07 -0.25 18.63
C LYS A 75 -0.96 0.77 18.93
N SER A 76 -0.05 0.38 19.83
CA SER A 76 1.28 1.01 19.92
C SER A 76 2.09 0.79 18.64
N LEU A 77 3.13 1.61 18.43
CA LEU A 77 4.07 1.43 17.31
C LEU A 77 4.76 0.06 17.32
N GLN A 78 5.09 -0.44 18.51
CA GLN A 78 5.71 -1.74 18.70
C GLN A 78 4.75 -2.87 18.28
N GLN A 79 3.48 -2.81 18.70
CA GLN A 79 2.45 -3.78 18.27
C GLN A 79 2.15 -3.68 16.77
N ALA A 80 2.23 -2.48 16.20
CA ALA A 80 2.07 -2.24 14.78
C ALA A 80 3.21 -2.84 13.93
N ALA A 81 4.44 -2.81 14.45
CA ALA A 81 5.61 -3.40 13.82
C ALA A 81 5.59 -4.94 13.81
N ALA A 82 4.74 -5.58 14.63
CA ALA A 82 4.65 -7.03 14.70
C ALA A 82 4.21 -7.68 13.38
N THR A 83 3.24 -7.10 12.65
CA THR A 83 2.76 -7.70 11.39
C THR A 83 3.85 -7.77 10.32
N PRO A 84 4.57 -6.67 9.98
CA PRO A 84 5.67 -6.75 9.02
C PRO A 84 6.78 -7.72 9.44
N ILE A 85 7.15 -7.74 10.74
CA ILE A 85 8.17 -8.67 11.26
C ILE A 85 7.70 -10.11 11.08
N PHE A 86 6.47 -10.43 11.49
CA PHE A 86 5.85 -11.74 11.32
C PHE A 86 5.92 -12.20 9.86
N CYS A 87 5.49 -11.34 8.92
CA CYS A 87 5.54 -11.66 7.50
C CYS A 87 6.95 -11.84 6.93
N SER A 88 7.96 -11.24 7.54
CA SER A 88 9.36 -11.31 7.07
C SER A 88 10.10 -12.55 7.56
N ILE A 89 9.73 -13.10 8.72
CA ILE A 89 10.51 -14.17 9.39
C ILE A 89 9.76 -15.50 9.49
N MET A 90 8.43 -15.50 9.44
CA MET A 90 7.66 -16.67 9.78
C MET A 90 7.59 -17.66 8.62
N LYS A 91 8.03 -18.90 8.86
CA LYS A 91 7.98 -19.97 7.84
C LYS A 91 6.56 -20.32 7.41
N SER A 92 5.56 -20.13 8.29
CA SER A 92 4.15 -20.38 7.93
C SER A 92 3.62 -19.40 6.90
N VAL A 93 4.23 -18.22 6.80
CA VAL A 93 3.91 -17.23 5.76
C VAL A 93 4.54 -17.67 4.44
N LEU A 94 5.74 -18.25 4.46
CA LEU A 94 6.38 -18.79 3.26
C LEU A 94 5.49 -19.86 2.60
N ASN A 95 5.24 -19.71 1.30
CA ASN A 95 4.34 -20.55 0.49
C ASN A 95 2.84 -20.45 0.86
N ALA A 96 2.44 -19.56 1.78
CA ALA A 96 1.03 -19.33 2.03
C ALA A 96 0.34 -18.68 0.81
N PRO A 97 -0.91 -19.07 0.51
CA PRO A 97 -1.69 -18.48 -0.58
C PRO A 97 -2.11 -17.04 -0.28
N ALA A 98 -2.17 -16.65 0.99
CA ALA A 98 -2.51 -15.30 1.40
C ALA A 98 -1.51 -14.26 0.89
N ILE A 99 -2.04 -13.13 0.43
CA ILE A 99 -1.26 -12.00 -0.11
C ILE A 99 -1.31 -10.77 0.80
N TYR A 100 -2.17 -10.77 1.80
CA TYR A 100 -2.42 -9.64 2.70
C TYR A 100 -2.58 -10.13 4.13
N TYR A 101 -1.88 -9.45 5.04
CA TYR A 101 -1.86 -9.79 6.46
C TYR A 101 -2.18 -8.58 7.32
N ASN A 102 -2.99 -8.79 8.34
CA ASN A 102 -3.37 -7.79 9.31
C ASN A 102 -3.35 -8.44 10.70
N ASN A 103 -2.81 -7.75 11.70
CA ASN A 103 -2.67 -8.31 13.06
C ASN A 103 -1.98 -9.69 13.11
N CYS A 104 -0.91 -9.88 12.33
CA CYS A 104 -0.20 -11.17 12.22
C CYS A 104 -1.09 -12.35 11.76
N TYR A 105 -2.18 -12.06 11.06
CA TYR A 105 -3.12 -13.05 10.57
C TYR A 105 -3.48 -12.78 9.10
N GLU A 106 -3.86 -13.82 8.36
CA GLU A 106 -4.30 -13.70 6.97
C GLU A 106 -5.60 -12.90 6.88
N ASP A 107 -5.67 -11.92 5.99
CA ASP A 107 -6.84 -11.07 5.83
C ASP A 107 -7.16 -10.88 4.34
N SER A 108 -8.43 -10.60 4.04
CA SER A 108 -8.89 -10.42 2.66
C SER A 108 -8.66 -8.98 2.21
N PRO A 109 -7.88 -8.74 1.15
CA PRO A 109 -7.74 -7.41 0.59
C PRO A 109 -9.01 -6.98 -0.15
N SER A 110 -9.01 -5.74 -0.64
CA SER A 110 -10.08 -5.21 -1.48
C SER A 110 -10.35 -6.08 -2.71
N SER A 111 -11.62 -6.15 -3.14
CA SER A 111 -12.04 -6.91 -4.32
C SER A 111 -11.31 -6.50 -5.61
N PHE A 112 -10.85 -5.25 -5.70
CA PHE A 112 -10.04 -4.76 -6.82
C PHE A 112 -8.74 -5.57 -7.04
N VAL A 113 -8.19 -6.17 -5.99
CA VAL A 113 -6.96 -6.97 -6.06
C VAL A 113 -7.16 -8.28 -6.82
N TYR A 114 -8.39 -8.81 -6.82
CA TYR A 114 -8.74 -10.02 -7.57
C TYR A 114 -9.10 -9.75 -9.04
N ASN A 115 -9.22 -8.48 -9.44
CA ASN A 115 -9.46 -8.11 -10.83
C ASN A 115 -8.13 -8.10 -11.61
N THR A 116 -7.79 -9.24 -12.21
CA THR A 116 -6.54 -9.42 -12.97
C THR A 116 -6.32 -8.35 -14.03
N ARG A 117 -7.36 -7.93 -14.76
CA ARG A 117 -7.23 -6.89 -15.78
C ARG A 117 -6.80 -5.57 -15.15
N LEU A 118 -7.44 -5.18 -14.04
CA LEU A 118 -7.15 -3.93 -13.36
C LEU A 118 -5.73 -3.93 -12.77
N THR A 119 -5.29 -5.05 -12.19
CA THR A 119 -3.95 -5.19 -11.63
C THR A 119 -2.87 -5.18 -12.72
N GLN A 120 -3.12 -5.82 -13.87
CA GLN A 120 -2.23 -5.77 -15.04
C GLN A 120 -2.11 -4.36 -15.62
N ASP A 121 -3.24 -3.65 -15.77
CA ASP A 121 -3.25 -2.27 -16.24
C ASP A 121 -2.44 -1.35 -15.31
N LEU A 122 -2.55 -1.55 -13.99
CA LEU A 122 -1.75 -0.83 -13.00
C LEU A 122 -0.25 -1.16 -13.14
N TRP A 123 0.11 -2.43 -13.33
CA TRP A 123 1.50 -2.86 -13.51
C TRP A 123 2.13 -2.21 -14.72
N ILE A 124 1.47 -2.26 -15.88
CA ILE A 124 1.94 -1.66 -17.13
C ILE A 124 2.13 -0.14 -16.94
N GLN A 125 1.13 0.54 -16.38
CA GLN A 125 1.23 1.98 -16.12
C GLN A 125 2.40 2.31 -15.17
N THR A 126 2.62 1.49 -14.15
CA THR A 126 3.74 1.65 -13.21
C THR A 126 5.08 1.54 -13.92
N GLN A 127 5.27 0.51 -14.75
CA GLN A 127 6.50 0.34 -15.54
C GLN A 127 6.72 1.51 -16.51
N THR A 128 5.67 1.91 -17.24
CA THR A 128 5.76 3.07 -18.15
C THR A 128 6.16 4.35 -17.41
N MET A 129 5.57 4.62 -16.24
CA MET A 129 5.93 5.81 -15.44
C MET A 129 7.39 5.77 -14.97
N ILE A 130 7.86 4.61 -14.52
CA ILE A 130 9.25 4.42 -14.07
C ILE A 130 10.23 4.61 -15.24
N GLU A 131 9.97 4.00 -16.39
CA GLU A 131 10.80 4.17 -17.59
C GLU A 131 10.86 5.63 -18.05
N LEU A 132 9.73 6.33 -18.05
CA LEU A 132 9.69 7.76 -18.37
C LEU A 132 10.47 8.60 -17.36
N ALA A 133 10.40 8.26 -16.08
CA ALA A 133 11.18 8.95 -15.04
C ALA A 133 12.69 8.77 -15.24
N PHE A 134 13.14 7.54 -15.54
CA PHE A 134 14.55 7.26 -15.85
C PHE A 134 15.03 8.00 -17.10
N LYS A 135 14.25 7.97 -18.20
CA LYS A 135 14.59 8.71 -19.43
C LYS A 135 14.74 10.21 -19.19
N ARG A 136 13.87 10.80 -18.36
CA ARG A 136 13.97 12.22 -17.99
C ARG A 136 15.23 12.52 -17.20
N GLN A 137 15.64 11.65 -16.28
CA GLN A 137 16.88 11.82 -15.51
C GLN A 137 18.12 11.74 -16.41
N SER A 138 18.16 10.80 -17.36
CA SER A 138 19.28 10.68 -18.32
C SER A 138 19.39 11.83 -19.33
N LEU A 139 18.36 12.68 -19.46
CA LEU A 139 18.39 13.88 -20.30
C LEU A 139 18.86 15.12 -19.53
N ILE A 140 18.97 15.04 -18.19
CA ILE A 140 19.38 16.15 -17.30
C ILE A 140 20.87 16.03 -16.90
N VAL A 141 21.49 14.89 -17.22
CA VAL A 141 22.94 14.64 -17.07
C VAL A 141 23.60 14.72 -18.43
#